data_AF-A0AA87K799-F1
#
_entry.id   AF-A0AA87K799-F1
#
_cell.length_a   1.000
_cell.length_b   1.000
_cell.length_c   1.000
_cell.angle_alpha   90.00
_cell.angle_beta   90.00
_cell.angle_gamma   90.00
#
_symmetry.space_group_name_H-M   'P 1'
#
loop_
_entity.id
_entity.type
_entity.pdbx_description
1 polymer ?
#
loop_
_entity_poly.entity_id
_entity_poly.type
_entity_poly.pdbx_seq_one_letter_code
_entity_poly.pdbx_strand_id
1 'polypeptide(L)'
;MMEIKKLGWLNKNFLIDLIDDCIVSEKKVSIEISIEQGTIKYTDCFFSNPIVNNSSNTVIVHSVIESTKGTFFSDGENFYETKDVEVIKEFGKYDLMGNFVPMPKNQDFNIITIGRLSVEKQQDKLIYAFQNFKKTIPNSKLYILGDGILREELLSIVKENNLEDSVFLLGHVSDPFTILKQCQLFTLTSAYEGQPMVLLEALSLGIPVCSTNIPASKYVLSDGKYGILSDSNDIDGIEGMLFESYSHKQNFKEFDAIKYNIEAVNMFYEKINS
;
A
#
# COMPACT_ATOMS: atom_id res chain seq x y z
N MET A 1 28.48 -30.65 -15.65
CA MET A 1 27.58 -29.52 -15.30
C MET A 1 27.21 -29.68 -13.85
N MET A 2 27.59 -28.74 -12.99
CA MET A 2 27.07 -28.69 -11.62
C MET A 2 25.77 -27.87 -11.64
N GLU A 3 24.68 -28.41 -11.11
CA GLU A 3 23.51 -27.60 -10.79
C GLU A 3 23.85 -26.65 -9.66
N ILE A 4 23.59 -25.36 -9.85
CA ILE A 4 23.67 -24.37 -8.78
C ILE A 4 22.38 -24.48 -7.98
N LYS A 5 22.49 -25.01 -6.75
CA LYS A 5 21.40 -25.04 -5.78
C LYS A 5 21.67 -24.03 -4.66
N LYS A 6 20.64 -23.28 -4.28
CA LYS A 6 20.68 -22.42 -3.09
C LYS A 6 20.38 -23.25 -1.85
N LEU A 7 21.20 -23.08 -0.82
CA LEU A 7 21.09 -23.81 0.45
C LEU A 7 20.86 -22.82 1.58
N GLY A 8 19.94 -23.13 2.47
CA GLY A 8 19.59 -22.33 3.65
C GLY A 8 19.56 -23.18 4.91
N TRP A 9 19.92 -22.58 6.05
CA TRP A 9 19.84 -23.26 7.35
C TRP A 9 18.44 -23.09 7.95
N LEU A 10 17.76 -24.20 8.24
CA LEU A 10 16.48 -24.19 8.96
C LEU A 10 16.71 -23.98 10.47
N ASN A 11 17.83 -24.49 10.99
CA ASN A 11 18.38 -24.22 12.32
C ASN A 11 19.86 -24.66 12.36
N LYS A 12 20.53 -24.52 13.51
CA LYS A 12 21.97 -24.80 13.70
C LYS A 12 22.47 -26.16 13.19
N ASN A 13 21.61 -27.17 13.08
CA ASN A 13 21.99 -28.54 12.74
C ASN A 13 21.41 -29.05 11.41
N PHE A 14 20.58 -28.26 10.70
CA PHE A 14 19.87 -28.71 9.50
C PHE A 14 19.91 -27.67 8.37
N LEU A 15 20.50 -28.09 7.25
CA LEU A 15 20.56 -27.37 5.97
C LEU A 15 19.53 -27.94 5.00
N ILE A 16 18.85 -27.09 4.23
CA ILE A 16 17.82 -27.46 3.23
C ILE A 16 18.02 -26.68 1.91
N ASP A 17 17.55 -27.24 0.80
CA ASP A 17 17.47 -26.54 -0.49
C ASP A 17 16.42 -25.40 -0.40
N LEU A 18 16.76 -24.21 -0.87
CA LEU A 18 15.86 -23.06 -0.99
C LEU A 18 15.29 -22.95 -2.41
N ILE A 19 13.98 -22.72 -2.50
CA ILE A 19 13.26 -22.49 -3.75
C ILE A 19 12.87 -21.01 -3.81
N ASP A 20 13.69 -20.24 -4.55
CA ASP A 20 13.55 -18.83 -4.96
C ASP A 20 13.62 -17.69 -3.91
N ASP A 21 14.02 -16.49 -4.38
CA ASP A 21 14.30 -15.28 -3.56
C ASP A 21 13.20 -14.20 -3.70
N CYS A 22 13.10 -13.30 -2.70
CA CYS A 22 13.18 -11.84 -2.93
C CYS A 22 13.39 -11.02 -1.62
N ILE A 23 14.03 -9.85 -1.73
CA ILE A 23 14.25 -8.82 -0.67
C ILE A 23 13.53 -7.53 -1.11
N VAL A 24 12.96 -6.74 -0.17
CA VAL A 24 11.81 -5.86 -0.50
C VAL A 24 12.03 -4.33 -0.35
N SER A 25 13.02 -3.80 0.40
CA SER A 25 13.38 -2.35 0.31
C SER A 25 14.71 -1.96 0.97
N GLU A 26 15.29 -0.84 0.53
CA GLU A 26 16.39 -0.10 1.18
C GLU A 26 15.96 1.32 1.59
N LYS A 27 16.66 1.95 2.55
CA LYS A 27 16.44 3.35 2.97
C LYS A 27 17.79 4.06 3.17
N LYS A 28 17.97 5.27 2.65
CA LYS A 28 19.21 6.06 2.80
C LYS A 28 19.35 6.62 4.22
N VAL A 29 20.54 6.51 4.79
CA VAL A 29 20.97 7.16 6.04
C VAL A 29 22.33 7.82 5.80
N SER A 30 22.50 9.04 6.30
CA SER A 30 23.78 9.78 6.22
C SER A 30 24.70 9.37 7.37
N ILE A 31 25.99 9.15 7.10
CA ILE A 31 27.00 8.80 8.10
C ILE A 31 28.23 9.68 7.88
N GLU A 32 28.66 10.42 8.90
CA GLU A 32 29.91 11.18 8.87
C GLU A 32 31.05 10.28 9.38
N ILE A 33 32.07 10.06 8.54
CA ILE A 33 33.23 9.21 8.87
C ILE A 33 34.50 10.07 8.82
N SER A 34 35.26 10.08 9.91
CA SER A 34 36.63 10.61 9.95
C SER A 34 37.63 9.48 9.72
N ILE A 35 38.50 9.62 8.71
CA ILE A 35 39.55 8.65 8.39
C ILE A 35 40.91 9.34 8.48
N GLU A 36 41.86 8.72 9.19
CA GLU A 36 43.28 9.11 9.22
C GLU A 36 44.16 8.04 8.57
N GLN A 37 44.97 8.44 7.58
CA GLN A 37 46.06 7.64 7.03
C GLN A 37 47.33 8.50 7.00
N GLY A 38 48.30 8.18 7.86
CA GLY A 38 49.49 9.00 8.04
C GLY A 38 49.14 10.39 8.56
N THR A 39 49.52 11.44 7.82
CA THR A 39 49.22 12.84 8.14
C THR A 39 48.00 13.40 7.40
N ILE A 40 47.30 12.59 6.60
CA ILE A 40 46.14 13.03 5.82
C ILE A 40 44.85 12.62 6.52
N LYS A 41 43.98 13.60 6.73
CA LYS A 41 42.67 13.45 7.37
C LYS A 41 41.57 13.74 6.36
N TYR A 42 40.57 12.86 6.32
CA TYR A 42 39.37 13.02 5.51
C TYR A 42 38.13 13.11 6.41
N THR A 43 37.18 13.95 6.00
CA THR A 43 35.87 14.16 6.64
C THR A 43 34.80 14.25 5.56
N ASP A 44 33.61 13.72 5.86
CA ASP A 44 32.38 13.81 5.06
C ASP A 44 32.46 13.21 3.63
N CYS A 45 32.92 11.96 3.56
CA CYS A 45 33.08 11.23 2.30
C CYS A 45 31.77 10.59 1.81
N PHE A 46 31.03 11.30 0.95
CA PHE A 46 29.95 10.72 0.15
C PHE A 46 30.52 9.77 -0.92
N PHE A 47 30.62 8.47 -0.60
CA PHE A 47 31.10 7.45 -1.54
C PHE A 47 30.10 7.14 -2.66
N SER A 48 30.13 7.97 -3.70
CA SER A 48 29.66 7.59 -5.03
C SER A 48 30.84 6.97 -5.81
N ASN A 49 30.73 5.66 -6.07
CA ASN A 49 31.75 4.74 -6.58
C ASN A 49 32.84 4.29 -5.59
N PRO A 50 33.23 3.01 -5.60
CA PRO A 50 34.34 2.51 -4.79
C PRO A 50 35.68 3.01 -5.33
N ILE A 51 36.54 3.50 -4.43
CA ILE A 51 37.94 3.79 -4.74
C ILE A 51 38.71 2.46 -4.69
N VAL A 52 38.97 1.88 -5.86
CA VAL A 52 39.87 0.71 -5.95
C VAL A 52 41.31 1.19 -5.84
N ASN A 53 41.95 0.94 -4.70
CA ASN A 53 43.39 1.12 -4.54
C ASN A 53 44.04 -0.22 -4.18
N ASN A 54 44.96 -0.67 -5.02
CA ASN A 54 45.60 -1.97 -4.86
C ASN A 54 46.66 -1.96 -3.74
N SER A 55 46.78 -3.11 -3.06
CA SER A 55 47.78 -3.46 -2.05
C SER A 55 47.73 -2.75 -0.69
N SER A 56 47.31 -3.53 0.32
CA SER A 56 47.79 -3.55 1.70
C SER A 56 47.95 -2.20 2.45
N ASN A 57 46.99 -1.89 3.33
CA ASN A 57 47.28 -1.46 4.71
C ASN A 57 46.04 -1.54 5.63
N THR A 58 46.29 -1.79 6.91
CA THR A 58 45.29 -1.88 7.98
C THR A 58 44.59 -0.54 8.22
N VAL A 59 43.27 -0.56 8.45
CA VAL A 59 42.50 0.59 8.92
C VAL A 59 42.34 0.52 10.44
N ILE A 60 42.57 1.63 11.14
CA ILE A 60 42.35 1.77 12.59
C ILE A 60 41.17 2.71 12.81
N VAL A 61 40.13 2.22 13.48
CA VAL A 61 38.92 3.01 13.83
C VAL A 61 39.06 3.50 15.27
N HIS A 62 39.15 4.81 15.47
CA HIS A 62 39.40 5.40 16.80
C HIS A 62 38.16 5.54 17.69
N SER A 63 36.96 5.60 17.13
CA SER A 63 35.72 5.56 17.91
C SER A 63 34.56 4.97 17.11
N VAL A 64 33.73 4.19 17.79
CA VAL A 64 32.39 3.82 17.35
C VAL A 64 31.44 4.41 18.38
N ILE A 65 30.51 5.26 17.96
CA ILE A 65 29.44 5.76 18.81
C ILE A 65 28.26 4.80 18.64
N GLU A 66 27.97 4.07 19.72
CA GLU A 66 26.92 3.06 19.95
C GLU A 66 26.20 2.41 18.77
N SER A 67 26.23 1.07 18.75
CA SER A 67 25.19 0.28 18.10
C SER A 67 25.03 -1.07 18.79
N THR A 68 23.78 -1.50 18.98
CA THR A 68 23.37 -2.77 19.59
C THR A 68 23.56 -3.94 18.58
N LYS A 69 23.87 -5.17 19.01
CA LYS A 69 24.36 -6.38 18.24
C LYS A 69 23.89 -6.57 16.78
N GLY A 70 24.60 -7.29 15.91
CA GLY A 70 23.91 -7.85 14.71
C GLY A 70 24.71 -8.73 13.74
N THR A 71 24.22 -8.83 12.50
CA THR A 71 24.57 -9.86 11.50
C THR A 71 25.52 -9.31 10.42
N PHE A 72 26.39 -10.17 9.89
CA PHE A 72 27.37 -9.79 8.87
C PHE A 72 27.06 -10.41 7.50
N PHE A 73 27.30 -9.65 6.43
CA PHE A 73 27.22 -10.09 5.04
C PHE A 73 28.59 -10.00 4.36
N SER A 74 28.82 -10.83 3.34
CA SER A 74 29.99 -10.74 2.46
C SER A 74 29.62 -11.16 1.05
N ASP A 75 30.15 -10.44 0.06
CA ASP A 75 30.03 -10.70 -1.38
C ASP A 75 31.24 -11.50 -1.95
N GLY A 76 32.24 -11.77 -1.10
CA GLY A 76 33.52 -12.39 -1.47
C GLY A 76 34.72 -11.45 -1.44
N GLU A 77 34.50 -10.13 -1.42
CA GLU A 77 35.57 -9.11 -1.31
C GLU A 77 35.38 -8.14 -0.13
N ASN A 78 34.15 -7.91 0.31
CA ASN A 78 33.78 -6.99 1.39
C ASN A 78 33.12 -7.70 2.58
N PHE A 79 33.08 -7.01 3.73
CA PHE A 79 32.30 -7.40 4.92
C PHE A 79 31.47 -6.23 5.43
N TYR A 80 30.21 -6.49 5.78
CA TYR A 80 29.29 -5.50 6.34
C TYR A 80 28.88 -5.90 7.76
N GLU A 81 28.83 -4.97 8.71
CA GLU A 81 28.31 -5.20 10.06
C GLU A 81 26.93 -4.52 10.20
N THR A 82 25.87 -5.30 10.47
CA THR A 82 24.59 -4.73 10.92
C THR A 82 24.48 -4.77 12.43
N LYS A 83 23.81 -3.78 13.01
CA LYS A 83 23.65 -3.54 14.45
C LYS A 83 22.52 -2.50 14.73
N ASP A 84 21.41 -2.77 15.42
CA ASP A 84 20.77 -4.07 15.72
C ASP A 84 19.58 -4.26 14.80
N VAL A 85 19.32 -5.51 14.41
CA VAL A 85 18.29 -5.83 13.42
C VAL A 85 17.54 -7.08 13.85
N GLU A 86 16.57 -6.88 14.74
CA GLU A 86 15.37 -7.69 14.70
C GLU A 86 14.74 -7.49 13.31
N VAL A 87 14.85 -8.48 12.43
CA VAL A 87 14.28 -8.43 11.08
C VAL A 87 12.77 -8.63 11.16
N ILE A 88 12.06 -7.60 11.61
CA ILE A 88 10.62 -7.50 11.46
C ILE A 88 10.35 -7.32 9.97
N LYS A 89 9.85 -8.35 9.31
CA LYS A 89 9.39 -8.27 7.92
C LYS A 89 8.06 -7.51 7.85
N GLU A 90 8.09 -6.20 8.07
CA GLU A 90 6.98 -5.33 7.70
C GLU A 90 6.97 -5.18 6.18
N PHE A 91 6.05 -5.89 5.53
CA PHE A 91 5.72 -5.64 4.13
C PHE A 91 4.94 -4.33 4.05
N GLY A 92 5.21 -3.50 3.03
CA GLY A 92 4.61 -2.18 2.90
C GLY A 92 4.99 -1.50 1.58
N LYS A 93 4.59 -0.24 1.44
CA LYS A 93 4.94 0.65 0.32
C LYS A 93 5.31 2.03 0.85
N TYR A 94 5.84 2.88 -0.02
CA TYR A 94 5.94 4.30 0.26
C TYR A 94 4.72 5.04 -0.28
N ASP A 95 4.20 5.99 0.49
CA ASP A 95 3.16 6.91 0.02
C ASP A 95 3.77 8.03 -0.85
N LEU A 96 2.91 8.89 -1.40
CA LEU A 96 3.32 10.03 -2.22
C LEU A 96 4.03 11.16 -1.43
N MET A 97 4.08 11.08 -0.10
CA MET A 97 4.83 11.97 0.80
C MET A 97 6.22 11.41 1.16
N GLY A 98 6.49 10.14 0.85
CA GLY A 98 7.73 9.43 1.20
C GLY A 98 7.69 8.72 2.56
N ASN A 99 6.52 8.63 3.20
CA ASN A 99 6.35 7.86 4.43
C ASN A 99 6.26 6.37 4.11
N PHE A 100 6.75 5.51 5.02
CA PHE A 100 6.57 4.07 4.91
C PHE A 100 5.20 3.67 5.46
N VAL A 101 4.41 3.00 4.62
CA VAL A 101 3.06 2.52 4.92
C VAL A 101 3.08 0.99 4.98
N PRO A 102 2.88 0.37 6.16
CA PRO A 102 2.78 -1.08 6.26
C PRO A 102 1.50 -1.58 5.56
N MET A 103 1.54 -2.83 5.10
CA MET A 103 0.37 -3.50 4.54
C MET A 103 -0.81 -3.53 5.56
N PRO A 104 -2.07 -3.46 5.09
CA PRO A 104 -3.24 -3.43 5.95
C PRO A 104 -3.25 -4.55 7.01
N LYS A 105 -3.36 -4.19 8.29
CA LYS A 105 -3.36 -5.17 9.39
C LYS A 105 -4.82 -5.57 9.69
N ASN A 106 -5.10 -6.88 9.77
CA ASN A 106 -6.47 -7.42 9.98
C ASN A 106 -7.18 -6.97 11.28
N GLN A 107 -6.45 -6.34 12.21
CA GLN A 107 -6.99 -5.75 13.45
C GLN A 107 -7.52 -4.32 13.27
N ASP A 108 -7.13 -3.66 12.18
CA ASP A 108 -7.55 -2.31 11.80
C ASP A 108 -8.78 -2.38 10.89
N PHE A 109 -9.54 -1.29 10.77
CA PHE A 109 -10.63 -1.21 9.79
C PHE A 109 -10.13 -0.48 8.54
N ASN A 110 -9.62 -1.27 7.60
CA ASN A 110 -8.94 -0.77 6.41
C ASN A 110 -9.94 -0.56 5.27
N ILE A 111 -10.11 0.71 4.88
CA ILE A 111 -10.93 1.18 3.78
C ILE A 111 -10.00 1.46 2.58
N ILE A 112 -10.41 1.10 1.36
CA ILE A 112 -9.62 1.36 0.16
C ILE A 112 -10.47 1.96 -0.96
N THR A 113 -9.89 2.90 -1.70
CA THR A 113 -10.43 3.39 -2.97
C THR A 113 -9.35 3.32 -4.06
N ILE A 114 -9.77 3.08 -5.31
CA ILE A 114 -8.88 2.89 -6.46
C ILE A 114 -9.44 3.72 -7.62
N GLY A 115 -8.65 4.68 -8.12
CA GLY A 115 -9.06 5.50 -9.26
C GLY A 115 -8.15 6.69 -9.50
N ARG A 116 -8.31 7.35 -10.66
CA ARG A 116 -7.62 8.60 -10.99
C ARG A 116 -7.88 9.66 -9.92
N LEU A 117 -6.87 10.45 -9.55
CA LEU A 117 -7.03 11.57 -8.62
C LEU A 117 -7.56 12.78 -9.41
N SER A 118 -8.90 12.86 -9.56
CA SER A 118 -9.59 13.82 -10.42
C SER A 118 -10.97 14.19 -9.87
N VAL A 119 -11.47 15.37 -10.26
CA VAL A 119 -12.67 16.02 -9.68
C VAL A 119 -13.92 15.13 -9.77
N GLU A 120 -14.03 14.30 -10.81
CA GLU A 120 -15.15 13.37 -10.98
C GLU A 120 -15.15 12.20 -9.98
N LYS A 121 -13.99 11.86 -9.39
CA LYS A 121 -13.84 10.74 -8.46
C LYS A 121 -14.08 11.12 -6.99
N GLN A 122 -13.98 12.40 -6.66
CA GLN A 122 -14.32 12.99 -5.36
C GLN A 122 -13.67 12.30 -4.15
N GLN A 123 -12.36 12.04 -4.22
CA GLN A 123 -11.61 11.52 -3.07
C GLN A 123 -11.44 12.57 -1.95
N ASP A 124 -11.54 13.86 -2.27
CA ASP A 124 -11.57 14.98 -1.32
C ASP A 124 -12.69 14.78 -0.28
N LYS A 125 -13.93 14.55 -0.75
CA LYS A 125 -15.08 14.26 0.10
C LYS A 125 -14.89 13.00 0.94
N LEU A 126 -14.25 11.98 0.38
CA LEU A 126 -13.94 10.74 1.10
C LEU A 126 -12.97 11.00 2.26
N ILE A 127 -11.95 11.85 2.08
CA ILE A 127 -11.02 12.22 3.15
C ILE A 127 -11.73 13.00 4.26
N TYR A 128 -12.61 13.96 3.91
CA TYR A 128 -13.39 14.70 4.91
C TYR A 128 -14.37 13.81 5.68
N ALA A 129 -15.12 12.93 5.01
CA ALA A 129 -16.01 11.96 5.66
C ALA A 129 -15.22 10.97 6.55
N PHE A 130 -14.07 10.51 6.05
CA PHE A 130 -13.17 9.63 6.80
C PHE A 130 -12.62 10.32 8.06
N GLN A 131 -12.36 11.64 8.04
CA GLN A 131 -11.91 12.38 9.22
C GLN A 131 -12.89 12.25 10.40
N ASN A 132 -14.19 12.30 10.15
CA ASN A 132 -15.22 12.12 11.18
C ASN A 132 -15.34 10.66 11.59
N PHE A 133 -15.42 9.74 10.62
CA PHE A 133 -15.43 8.30 10.86
C PHE A 133 -14.24 7.85 11.74
N LYS A 134 -13.04 8.39 11.49
CA LYS A 134 -11.79 8.12 12.22
C LYS A 134 -11.79 8.60 13.67
N LYS A 135 -12.62 9.58 14.04
CA LYS A 135 -12.82 10.02 15.45
C LYS A 135 -13.59 8.96 16.24
N THR A 136 -14.54 8.28 15.61
CA THR A 136 -15.39 7.26 16.24
C THR A 136 -14.81 5.84 16.11
N ILE A 137 -14.05 5.54 15.06
CA ILE A 137 -13.32 4.28 14.86
C ILE A 137 -11.80 4.58 14.81
N PRO A 138 -11.09 4.69 15.95
CA PRO A 138 -9.70 5.13 15.98
C PRO A 138 -8.69 4.19 15.31
N ASN A 139 -9.03 2.93 15.08
CA ASN A 139 -8.22 1.95 14.35
C ASN A 139 -8.58 1.85 12.84
N SER A 140 -9.33 2.81 12.29
CA SER A 140 -9.56 2.84 10.84
C SER A 140 -8.38 3.45 10.06
N LYS A 141 -8.21 2.98 8.82
CA LYS A 141 -7.19 3.44 7.87
C LYS A 141 -7.84 3.60 6.49
N LEU A 142 -7.43 4.58 5.70
CA LEU A 142 -7.88 4.82 4.34
C LEU A 142 -6.70 4.74 3.37
N TYR A 143 -6.82 3.86 2.37
CA TYR A 143 -5.83 3.66 1.32
C TYR A 143 -6.37 4.21 0.00
N ILE A 144 -5.67 5.16 -0.60
CA ILE A 144 -6.06 5.82 -1.87
C ILE A 144 -5.03 5.42 -2.93
N LEU A 145 -5.44 4.60 -3.90
CA LEU A 145 -4.60 4.13 -4.99
C LEU A 145 -4.96 4.84 -6.30
N GLY A 146 -3.93 5.32 -7.00
CA GLY A 146 -4.03 6.05 -8.25
C GLY A 146 -3.17 7.32 -8.24
N ASP A 147 -3.14 8.00 -9.39
CA ASP A 147 -2.47 9.29 -9.55
C ASP A 147 -3.36 10.22 -10.41
N GLY A 148 -3.06 11.51 -10.46
CA GLY A 148 -3.85 12.49 -11.20
C GLY A 148 -3.66 13.93 -10.76
N ILE A 149 -4.41 14.83 -11.39
CA ILE A 149 -4.26 16.28 -11.22
C ILE A 149 -4.53 16.78 -9.79
N LEU A 150 -5.36 16.07 -9.01
CA LEU A 150 -5.66 16.43 -7.62
C LEU A 150 -4.66 15.89 -6.59
N ARG A 151 -3.57 15.24 -7.03
CA ARG A 151 -2.55 14.65 -6.13
C ARG A 151 -2.12 15.61 -5.01
N GLU A 152 -1.61 16.78 -5.38
CA GLU A 152 -1.04 17.74 -4.41
C GLU A 152 -2.12 18.40 -3.53
N GLU A 153 -3.34 18.56 -4.05
CA GLU A 153 -4.51 19.02 -3.28
C GLU A 153 -4.91 18.00 -2.21
N LEU A 154 -5.07 16.72 -2.57
CA LEU A 154 -5.42 15.66 -1.64
C LEU A 154 -4.33 15.44 -0.57
N LEU A 155 -3.05 15.53 -0.95
CA LEU A 155 -1.93 15.52 0.00
C LEU A 155 -1.98 16.70 0.98
N SER A 156 -2.38 17.88 0.51
CA SER A 156 -2.54 19.07 1.36
C SER A 156 -3.71 18.88 2.33
N ILE A 157 -4.86 18.36 1.87
CA ILE A 157 -6.01 18.03 2.73
C ILE A 157 -5.63 17.04 3.82
N VAL A 158 -4.89 15.97 3.51
CA VAL A 158 -4.43 14.98 4.52
C VAL A 158 -3.59 15.66 5.61
N LYS A 159 -2.62 16.48 5.21
CA LYS A 159 -1.71 17.19 6.12
C LYS A 159 -2.41 18.25 6.97
N GLU A 160 -3.24 19.10 6.37
CA GLU A 160 -3.97 20.15 7.08
C GLU A 160 -4.94 19.58 8.13
N ASN A 161 -5.43 18.35 7.90
CA ASN A 161 -6.34 17.65 8.80
C ASN A 161 -5.64 16.71 9.79
N ASN A 162 -4.31 16.65 9.79
CA ASN A 162 -3.48 15.77 10.65
C ASN A 162 -3.85 14.28 10.50
N LEU A 163 -3.98 13.83 9.25
CA LEU A 163 -4.44 12.48 8.90
C LEU A 163 -3.32 11.55 8.37
N GLU A 164 -2.06 12.00 8.33
CA GLU A 164 -0.91 11.30 7.72
C GLU A 164 -0.74 9.85 8.23
N ASP A 165 -0.99 9.61 9.52
CA ASP A 165 -0.91 8.26 10.13
C ASP A 165 -2.09 7.33 9.75
N SER A 166 -3.05 7.81 8.97
CA SER A 166 -4.33 7.12 8.72
C SER A 166 -4.90 7.24 7.31
N VAL A 167 -4.43 8.17 6.47
CA VAL A 167 -4.82 8.32 5.07
C VAL A 167 -3.58 8.25 4.20
N PHE A 168 -3.50 7.21 3.38
CA PHE A 168 -2.30 6.87 2.61
C PHE A 168 -2.56 6.98 1.11
N LEU A 169 -2.00 8.01 0.46
CA LEU A 169 -1.99 8.12 -1.00
C LEU A 169 -0.82 7.31 -1.55
N LEU A 170 -1.08 6.15 -2.17
CA LEU A 170 -0.04 5.20 -2.60
C LEU A 170 0.41 5.36 -4.06
N GLY A 171 -0.12 6.36 -4.78
CA GLY A 171 0.19 6.57 -6.19
C GLY A 171 -0.35 5.46 -7.09
N HIS A 172 0.17 5.40 -8.33
CA HIS A 172 -0.15 4.31 -9.24
C HIS A 172 0.47 2.98 -8.76
N VAL A 173 -0.39 2.01 -8.45
CA VAL A 173 -0.01 0.66 -8.02
C VAL A 173 -0.30 -0.35 -9.14
N SER A 174 0.72 -1.08 -9.59
CA SER A 174 0.62 -2.07 -10.69
C SER A 174 -0.23 -3.30 -10.36
N ASP A 175 -0.11 -3.83 -9.14
CA ASP A 175 -1.02 -4.84 -8.59
C ASP A 175 -1.76 -4.25 -7.37
N PRO A 176 -2.98 -3.71 -7.57
CA PRO A 176 -3.80 -3.20 -6.47
C PRO A 176 -4.43 -4.32 -5.64
N PHE A 177 -4.55 -5.54 -6.20
CA PHE A 177 -5.28 -6.64 -5.59
C PHE A 177 -4.60 -7.18 -4.34
N THR A 178 -3.26 -7.13 -4.28
CA THR A 178 -2.49 -7.46 -3.08
C THR A 178 -2.83 -6.58 -1.87
N ILE A 179 -3.24 -5.31 -2.09
CA ILE A 179 -3.70 -4.42 -1.01
C ILE A 179 -5.21 -4.59 -0.79
N LEU A 180 -6.00 -4.54 -1.86
CA LEU A 180 -7.47 -4.65 -1.83
C LEU A 180 -7.97 -5.89 -1.07
N LYS A 181 -7.30 -7.05 -1.24
CA LYS A 181 -7.65 -8.30 -0.54
C LYS A 181 -7.45 -8.27 0.98
N GLN A 182 -6.72 -7.29 1.50
CA GLN A 182 -6.47 -7.13 2.95
C GLN A 182 -7.38 -6.06 3.58
N CYS A 183 -8.18 -5.37 2.77
CA CYS A 183 -9.10 -4.34 3.21
C CYS A 183 -10.47 -4.93 3.60
N GLN A 184 -11.15 -4.26 4.54
CA GLN A 184 -12.47 -4.66 5.04
C GLN A 184 -13.60 -3.97 4.29
N LEU A 185 -13.30 -2.92 3.54
CA LEU A 185 -14.25 -2.14 2.74
C LEU A 185 -13.57 -1.52 1.53
N PHE A 186 -14.17 -1.68 0.35
CA PHE A 186 -13.86 -0.86 -0.82
C PHE A 186 -14.90 0.28 -0.95
N THR A 187 -14.46 1.49 -1.25
CA THR A 187 -15.31 2.68 -1.32
C THR A 187 -15.13 3.44 -2.64
N LEU A 188 -16.25 3.80 -3.29
CA LEU A 188 -16.27 4.58 -4.51
C LEU A 188 -17.16 5.83 -4.37
N THR A 189 -16.56 7.02 -4.28
CA THR A 189 -17.26 8.29 -4.04
C THR A 189 -17.52 9.13 -5.30
N SER A 190 -17.41 8.54 -6.49
CA SER A 190 -17.48 9.27 -7.76
C SER A 190 -18.82 9.94 -8.02
N ALA A 191 -18.79 11.12 -8.65
CA ALA A 191 -19.98 11.86 -9.06
C ALA A 191 -20.63 11.31 -10.35
N TYR A 192 -19.82 10.70 -11.22
CA TYR A 192 -20.28 10.01 -12.42
C TYR A 192 -19.26 8.95 -12.83
N GLU A 193 -19.76 7.89 -13.48
CA GLU A 193 -18.97 6.77 -14.01
C GLU A 193 -19.62 6.30 -15.31
N GLY A 194 -18.81 5.77 -16.24
CA GLY A 194 -19.32 4.99 -17.37
C GLY A 194 -19.72 3.59 -16.92
N GLN A 195 -18.74 2.80 -16.49
CA GLN A 195 -18.94 1.55 -15.76
C GLN A 195 -17.84 1.44 -14.69
N PRO A 196 -18.17 1.32 -13.39
CA PRO A 196 -17.18 1.29 -12.32
C PRO A 196 -16.53 -0.10 -12.22
N MET A 197 -15.54 -0.37 -13.08
CA MET A 197 -14.85 -1.66 -13.15
C MET A 197 -14.22 -2.06 -11.81
N VAL A 198 -13.60 -1.10 -11.10
CA VAL A 198 -13.01 -1.29 -9.76
C VAL A 198 -14.02 -1.78 -8.71
N LEU A 199 -15.31 -1.46 -8.87
CA LEU A 199 -16.36 -1.92 -7.97
C LEU A 199 -16.77 -3.36 -8.30
N LEU A 200 -16.79 -3.75 -9.59
CA LEU A 200 -16.95 -5.15 -10.02
C LEU A 200 -15.76 -6.02 -9.61
N GLU A 201 -14.54 -5.48 -9.65
CA GLU A 201 -13.32 -6.14 -9.17
C GLU A 201 -13.40 -6.42 -7.66
N ALA A 202 -13.77 -5.42 -6.84
CA ALA A 202 -13.94 -5.58 -5.40
C ALA A 202 -15.03 -6.62 -5.04
N LEU A 203 -16.19 -6.55 -5.71
CA LEU A 203 -17.26 -7.54 -5.56
C LEU A 203 -16.81 -8.95 -5.93
N SER A 204 -16.06 -9.11 -7.02
CA SER A 204 -15.53 -10.40 -7.47
C SER A 204 -14.47 -11.00 -6.52
N LEU A 205 -13.94 -10.20 -5.60
CA LEU A 205 -13.03 -10.63 -4.54
C LEU A 205 -13.73 -10.88 -3.20
N GLY A 206 -15.06 -10.73 -3.12
CA GLY A 206 -15.83 -10.86 -1.86
C GLY A 206 -15.57 -9.72 -0.86
N ILE A 207 -14.98 -8.61 -1.30
CA ILE A 207 -14.74 -7.44 -0.47
C ILE A 207 -16.05 -6.65 -0.34
N PRO A 208 -16.50 -6.28 0.87
CA PRO A 208 -17.63 -5.38 1.04
C PRO A 208 -17.43 -4.08 0.28
N VAL A 209 -18.48 -3.56 -0.33
CA VAL A 209 -18.42 -2.32 -1.11
C VAL A 209 -19.46 -1.31 -0.61
N CYS A 210 -19.08 -0.04 -0.60
CA CYS A 210 -20.01 1.08 -0.48
C CYS A 210 -19.72 2.14 -1.55
N SER A 211 -20.74 2.82 -2.04
CA SER A 211 -20.58 3.82 -3.11
C SER A 211 -21.58 4.96 -3.02
N THR A 212 -21.20 6.12 -3.54
CA THR A 212 -22.13 7.20 -3.87
C THR A 212 -23.27 6.67 -4.75
N ASN A 213 -24.49 7.13 -4.49
CA ASN A 213 -25.69 6.72 -5.21
C ASN A 213 -25.79 7.47 -6.55
N ILE A 214 -25.10 6.94 -7.55
CA ILE A 214 -25.11 7.41 -8.94
C ILE A 214 -25.66 6.30 -9.85
N PRO A 215 -26.19 6.60 -11.05
CA PRO A 215 -26.86 5.58 -11.89
C PRO A 215 -26.01 4.33 -12.16
N ALA A 216 -24.70 4.50 -12.36
CA ALA A 216 -23.77 3.42 -12.67
C ALA A 216 -23.45 2.52 -11.45
N SER A 217 -23.23 3.10 -10.26
CA SER A 217 -23.00 2.32 -9.03
C SER A 217 -24.29 1.62 -8.59
N LYS A 218 -25.43 2.32 -8.66
CA LYS A 218 -26.77 1.77 -8.37
C LYS A 218 -27.11 0.57 -9.24
N TYR A 219 -26.78 0.63 -10.54
CA TYR A 219 -26.93 -0.50 -11.46
C TYR A 219 -26.05 -1.69 -11.05
N VAL A 220 -24.74 -1.48 -10.85
CA VAL A 220 -23.81 -2.58 -10.50
C VAL A 220 -24.13 -3.19 -9.14
N LEU A 221 -24.53 -2.38 -8.15
CA LEU A 221 -24.94 -2.84 -6.82
C LEU A 221 -26.35 -3.44 -6.77
N SER A 222 -27.08 -3.45 -7.89
CA SER A 222 -28.46 -3.97 -7.98
C SER A 222 -29.37 -3.34 -6.90
N ASP A 223 -29.43 -2.01 -6.86
CA ASP A 223 -30.23 -1.24 -5.90
C ASP A 223 -29.86 -1.52 -4.41
N GLY A 224 -28.57 -1.72 -4.12
CA GLY A 224 -28.05 -1.91 -2.75
C GLY A 224 -27.93 -3.38 -2.31
N LYS A 225 -28.24 -4.33 -3.19
CA LYS A 225 -28.23 -5.77 -2.92
C LYS A 225 -26.84 -6.38 -2.73
N TYR A 226 -25.84 -5.81 -3.39
CA TYR A 226 -24.44 -6.27 -3.36
C TYR A 226 -23.53 -5.40 -2.48
N GLY A 227 -24.04 -4.30 -1.93
CA GLY A 227 -23.26 -3.35 -1.12
C GLY A 227 -24.04 -2.05 -0.90
N ILE A 228 -23.51 -1.16 -0.07
CA ILE A 228 -24.22 0.05 0.38
C ILE A 228 -24.20 1.15 -0.70
N LEU A 229 -25.33 1.84 -0.84
CA LEU A 229 -25.46 3.08 -1.60
C LEU A 229 -25.72 4.21 -0.59
N SER A 230 -25.01 5.34 -0.70
CA SER A 230 -25.22 6.47 0.20
C SER A 230 -26.60 7.13 0.03
N ASP A 231 -27.15 7.67 1.11
CA ASP A 231 -28.42 8.43 1.08
C ASP A 231 -28.28 9.75 0.30
N SER A 232 -27.11 10.38 0.38
CA SER A 232 -26.71 11.59 -0.36
C SER A 232 -25.29 11.46 -0.90
N ASN A 233 -24.94 12.29 -1.89
CA ASN A 233 -23.62 12.28 -2.56
C ASN A 233 -22.73 13.45 -2.08
N ASP A 234 -22.95 13.92 -0.86
CA ASP A 234 -22.16 14.89 -0.12
C ASP A 234 -21.34 14.18 0.98
N ILE A 235 -20.62 14.97 1.80
CA ILE A 235 -19.74 14.44 2.84
C ILE A 235 -20.53 13.65 3.88
N ASP A 236 -21.70 14.14 4.29
CA ASP A 236 -22.55 13.51 5.31
C ASP A 236 -23.09 12.14 4.84
N GLY A 237 -23.53 12.03 3.58
CA GLY A 237 -23.95 10.75 3.00
C GLY A 237 -22.81 9.76 2.82
N ILE A 238 -21.61 10.24 2.48
CA ILE A 238 -20.40 9.42 2.42
C ILE A 238 -20.01 8.93 3.82
N GLU A 239 -20.08 9.78 4.84
CA GLU A 239 -19.85 9.42 6.24
C GLU A 239 -20.86 8.37 6.71
N GLY A 240 -22.15 8.57 6.40
CA GLY A 240 -23.22 7.62 6.71
C GLY A 240 -22.96 6.21 6.17
N MET A 241 -22.59 6.08 4.90
CA MET A 241 -22.29 4.75 4.32
C MET A 241 -21.03 4.09 4.92
N LEU A 242 -20.04 4.85 5.40
CA LEU A 242 -18.89 4.29 6.11
C LEU A 242 -19.31 3.71 7.47
N PHE A 243 -20.13 4.43 8.24
CA PHE A 243 -20.68 3.95 9.51
C PHE A 243 -21.61 2.76 9.34
N GLU A 244 -22.45 2.77 8.31
CA GLU A 244 -23.31 1.65 7.98
C GLU A 244 -22.48 0.41 7.62
N SER A 245 -21.44 0.56 6.78
CA SER A 245 -20.52 -0.52 6.39
C SER A 245 -19.76 -1.12 7.57
N TYR A 246 -19.34 -0.27 8.52
CA TYR A 246 -18.68 -0.71 9.74
C TYR A 246 -19.61 -1.51 10.67
N SER A 247 -20.87 -1.09 10.76
CA SER A 247 -21.89 -1.69 11.62
C SER A 247 -22.44 -3.01 11.04
N HIS A 248 -22.70 -3.04 9.74
CA HIS A 248 -23.28 -4.18 9.01
C HIS A 248 -22.21 -5.03 8.34
N LYS A 249 -21.30 -5.61 9.15
CA LYS A 249 -20.27 -6.54 8.64
C LYS A 249 -20.92 -7.75 7.95
N GLN A 250 -20.94 -7.70 6.61
CA GLN A 250 -21.22 -8.82 5.69
C GLN A 250 -22.63 -9.43 5.81
N ASN A 251 -23.67 -8.70 5.36
CA ASN A 251 -25.01 -9.26 5.08
C ASN A 251 -25.44 -9.06 3.60
N PHE A 252 -24.50 -8.73 2.71
CA PHE A 252 -24.78 -8.55 1.28
C PHE A 252 -24.89 -9.90 0.57
N LYS A 253 -25.62 -9.92 -0.56
CA LYS A 253 -25.65 -11.12 -1.39
C LYS A 253 -24.28 -11.32 -2.04
N GLU A 254 -23.81 -12.57 -2.11
CA GLU A 254 -22.66 -12.94 -2.93
C GLU A 254 -22.85 -12.51 -4.40
N PHE A 255 -21.80 -11.94 -4.99
CA PHE A 255 -21.78 -11.45 -6.36
C PHE A 255 -21.26 -12.54 -7.31
N ASP A 256 -22.10 -12.94 -8.27
CA ASP A 256 -21.74 -13.92 -9.31
C ASP A 256 -21.29 -13.19 -10.57
N ALA A 257 -19.96 -13.07 -10.72
CA ALA A 257 -19.34 -12.40 -11.86
C ALA A 257 -19.57 -13.13 -13.20
N ILE A 258 -19.77 -14.46 -13.19
CA ILE A 258 -20.05 -15.23 -14.41
C ILE A 258 -21.47 -14.91 -14.88
N LYS A 259 -22.44 -14.97 -13.96
CA LYS A 259 -23.83 -14.61 -14.23
C LYS A 259 -23.97 -13.16 -14.68
N TYR A 260 -23.31 -12.21 -14.00
CA TYR A 260 -23.35 -10.79 -14.39
C TYR A 260 -22.87 -10.58 -15.83
N ASN A 261 -21.78 -11.25 -16.25
CA ASN A 261 -21.30 -11.17 -17.63
C ASN A 261 -22.29 -11.79 -18.64
N ILE A 262 -22.92 -12.91 -18.31
CA ILE A 262 -23.96 -13.53 -19.17
C ILE A 262 -25.16 -12.58 -19.33
N GLU A 263 -25.64 -11.97 -18.23
CA GLU A 263 -26.75 -11.02 -18.25
C GLU A 263 -26.40 -9.76 -19.07
N ALA A 264 -25.20 -9.20 -18.90
CA ALA A 264 -24.74 -8.04 -19.66
C ALA A 264 -24.64 -8.31 -21.18
N VAL A 265 -24.15 -9.49 -21.57
CA VAL A 265 -24.08 -9.91 -22.99
C VAL A 265 -25.48 -10.12 -23.56
N ASN A 266 -26.39 -10.76 -22.81
CA ASN A 266 -27.77 -10.98 -23.25
C ASN A 266 -28.51 -9.65 -23.47
N MET A 267 -28.36 -8.67 -22.57
CA MET A 267 -28.96 -7.34 -22.74
C MET A 267 -28.53 -6.64 -24.03
N PHE A 268 -27.28 -6.81 -24.47
CA PHE A 268 -26.81 -6.28 -25.76
C PHE A 268 -27.51 -6.98 -26.93
N TYR A 269 -27.57 -8.32 -26.91
CA TYR A 269 -28.23 -9.08 -27.97
C TYR A 269 -29.74 -8.84 -28.04
N GLU A 270 -30.42 -8.63 -26.90
CA GLU A 270 -31.83 -8.22 -26.88
C GLU A 270 -32.03 -6.87 -27.58
N LYS A 271 -31.13 -5.90 -27.38
CA LYS A 271 -31.24 -4.55 -27.96
C LYS A 271 -30.98 -4.45 -29.47
N ILE A 272 -30.22 -5.38 -30.05
CA ILE A 272 -29.98 -5.41 -31.51
C ILE A 272 -30.96 -6.33 -32.25
N ASN A 273 -31.70 -7.17 -31.54
CA ASN A 273 -32.74 -8.05 -32.07
C ASN A 273 -34.18 -7.50 -31.84
N SER A 274 -34.31 -6.32 -31.23
CA SER A 274 -35.58 -5.60 -30.96
C SER A 274 -35.83 -4.46 -31.94
#